data_AF-A0A9X3D8C2-F1
#
_entry.id   AF-A0A9X3D8C2-F1
#
_cell.length_a   1.000
_cell.length_b   1.000
_cell.length_c   1.000
_cell.angle_alpha   90.00
_cell.angle_beta   90.00
_cell.angle_gamma   90.00
#
_symmetry.space_group_name_H-M   'P 1'
#
loop_
_entity.id
_entity.type
_entity.pdbx_description
1 polymer ?
#
loop_
_entity_poly.entity_id
_entity_poly.type
_entity_poly.pdbx_seq_one_letter_code
_entity_poly.pdbx_strand_id
1 'polypeptide(L)'
;MARSLQKFQVGESGDGRHLIENARATGDPDCAIAVELFVAEEQNHARMLAHLLNAGGVGTKRSHWSDTVFVHLRRLMGLRLELMVLTIAEVVALRYYRALADGGRDSVLIDVAERILDDERHHVPFQGRRLRIGFHATPAPARKVMRELWRLMAVAVIVVVAVDHGPALRACGVSRREFMADTVLIFCGVLDTVFVPDRRTS
;
A
#
# COMPACT_ATOMS: atom_id res chain seq x y z
N MET A 1 -7.36 3.67 18.60
CA MET A 1 -6.73 2.47 18.02
C MET A 1 -7.72 1.62 17.22
N ALA A 2 -8.71 0.98 17.85
CA ALA A 2 -9.65 0.07 17.18
C ALA A 2 -10.28 0.56 15.86
N ARG A 3 -10.80 1.80 15.81
CA ARG A 3 -11.36 2.39 14.57
C ARG A 3 -10.33 2.49 13.42
N SER A 4 -9.06 2.72 13.74
CA SER A 4 -7.96 2.80 12.78
C SER A 4 -7.67 1.42 12.19
N LEU A 5 -7.54 0.41 13.05
CA LEU A 5 -7.33 -0.98 12.66
C LEU A 5 -8.48 -1.54 11.82
N GLN A 6 -9.73 -1.18 12.14
CA GLN A 6 -10.89 -1.56 11.32
C GLN A 6 -10.79 -1.04 9.88
N LYS A 7 -10.28 0.17 9.68
CA LYS A 7 -10.14 0.76 8.34
C LYS A 7 -9.04 0.07 7.54
N PHE A 8 -7.89 -0.17 8.16
CA PHE A 8 -6.81 -0.96 7.54
C PHE A 8 -7.29 -2.38 7.20
N GLN A 9 -7.98 -3.06 8.12
CA GLN A 9 -8.55 -4.39 7.87
C GLN A 9 -9.45 -4.43 6.63
N VAL A 10 -10.28 -3.40 6.41
CA VAL A 10 -11.12 -3.30 5.21
C VAL A 10 -10.27 -3.02 3.97
N GLY A 11 -9.24 -2.18 4.07
CA GLY A 11 -8.29 -1.90 2.99
C GLY A 11 -7.58 -3.17 2.46
N GLU A 12 -7.18 -4.06 3.37
CA GLU A 12 -6.50 -5.32 3.02
C GLU A 12 -7.48 -6.39 2.51
N SER A 13 -8.79 -6.24 2.75
CA SER A 13 -9.79 -7.29 2.44
C SER A 13 -10.20 -7.40 0.97
N GLY A 14 -9.43 -6.80 0.05
CA GLY A 14 -9.72 -6.84 -1.38
C GLY A 14 -9.67 -8.26 -1.96
N ASP A 15 -10.59 -8.59 -2.88
CA ASP A 15 -10.61 -9.90 -3.54
C ASP A 15 -9.46 -10.10 -4.55
N GLY A 16 -8.77 -9.01 -4.95
CA GLY A 16 -7.66 -9.02 -5.90
C GLY A 16 -8.04 -9.45 -7.33
N ARG A 17 -9.33 -9.66 -7.63
CA ARG A 17 -9.75 -10.31 -8.87
C ARG A 17 -9.34 -9.53 -10.11
N HIS A 18 -9.53 -8.21 -10.10
CA HIS A 18 -9.18 -7.36 -11.24
C HIS A 18 -7.66 -7.29 -11.46
N LEU A 19 -6.88 -7.25 -10.38
CA LEU A 19 -5.43 -7.25 -10.43
C LEU A 19 -4.89 -8.55 -11.06
N ILE A 20 -5.45 -9.69 -10.66
CA ILE A 20 -5.13 -11.01 -11.22
C ILE A 20 -5.52 -11.09 -12.70
N GLU A 21 -6.73 -10.65 -13.06
CA GLU A 21 -7.20 -10.60 -14.45
C GLU A 21 -6.25 -9.76 -15.32
N ASN A 22 -5.88 -8.57 -14.86
CA ASN A 22 -4.98 -7.67 -15.56
C ASN A 22 -3.54 -8.21 -15.62
N ALA A 23 -3.07 -8.94 -14.59
CA ALA A 23 -1.78 -9.62 -14.62
C ALA A 23 -1.76 -10.73 -15.67
N ARG A 24 -2.79 -11.58 -15.71
CA ARG A 24 -2.91 -12.66 -16.72
C ARG A 24 -3.00 -12.10 -18.14
N ALA A 25 -3.69 -10.98 -18.33
CA ALA A 25 -3.80 -10.32 -19.63
C ALA A 25 -2.46 -9.81 -20.20
N THR A 26 -1.40 -9.70 -19.38
CA THR A 26 -0.05 -9.36 -19.87
C THR A 26 0.64 -10.49 -20.62
N GLY A 27 0.16 -11.73 -20.49
CA GLY A 27 0.80 -12.91 -21.08
C GLY A 27 2.10 -13.35 -20.39
N ASP A 28 2.37 -12.85 -19.18
CA ASP A 28 3.52 -13.20 -18.33
C ASP A 28 3.06 -14.12 -17.18
N PRO A 29 3.28 -15.46 -17.28
CA PRO A 29 2.81 -16.41 -16.28
C PRO A 29 3.44 -16.19 -14.90
N ASP A 30 4.71 -15.81 -14.85
CA ASP A 30 5.42 -15.56 -13.59
C ASP A 30 4.85 -14.31 -12.89
N CYS A 31 4.46 -13.29 -13.66
CA CYS A 31 3.73 -12.15 -13.11
C CYS A 31 2.38 -12.54 -12.54
N ALA A 32 1.61 -13.37 -13.24
CA ALA A 32 0.30 -13.79 -12.77
C ALA A 32 0.43 -14.57 -11.44
N ILE A 33 1.36 -15.50 -11.35
CA ILE A 33 1.64 -16.26 -10.12
C ILE A 33 2.07 -15.33 -8.99
N ALA A 34 3.00 -14.40 -9.25
CA ALA A 34 3.46 -13.46 -8.22
C ALA A 34 2.33 -12.55 -7.71
N VAL A 35 1.43 -12.11 -8.58
CA VAL A 35 0.25 -11.32 -8.21
C VAL A 35 -0.76 -12.15 -7.41
N GLU A 36 -0.96 -13.43 -7.75
CA GLU A 36 -1.83 -14.33 -6.99
C GLU A 36 -1.29 -14.59 -5.58
N LEU A 37 0.03 -14.79 -5.43
CA LEU A 37 0.68 -14.92 -4.12
C LEU A 37 0.55 -13.64 -3.29
N PHE A 38 0.81 -12.48 -3.91
CA PHE A 38 0.61 -11.18 -3.27
C PHE A 38 -0.84 -11.01 -2.74
N VAL A 39 -1.84 -11.33 -3.56
CA VAL A 39 -3.26 -11.24 -3.13
C VAL A 39 -3.55 -12.18 -1.96
N ALA A 40 -2.95 -13.36 -1.92
CA ALA A 40 -3.11 -14.29 -0.80
C ALA A 40 -2.48 -13.75 0.50
N GLU A 41 -1.35 -13.05 0.41
CA GLU A 41 -0.70 -12.36 1.54
C GLU A 41 -1.61 -11.23 2.07
N GLU A 42 -2.17 -10.39 1.19
CA GLU A 42 -3.11 -9.33 1.60
C GLU A 42 -4.37 -9.86 2.30
N GLN A 43 -4.93 -10.96 1.77
CA GLN A 43 -6.06 -11.62 2.41
C GLN A 43 -5.68 -12.17 3.80
N ASN A 44 -4.45 -12.63 3.96
CA ASN A 44 -3.92 -13.04 5.25
C ASN A 44 -3.75 -11.85 6.21
N HIS A 45 -3.31 -10.68 5.74
CA HIS A 45 -3.27 -9.44 6.53
C HIS A 45 -4.67 -9.09 7.07
N ALA A 46 -5.67 -9.06 6.19
CA ALA A 46 -7.05 -8.80 6.55
C ALA A 46 -7.56 -9.78 7.62
N ARG A 47 -7.23 -11.06 7.47
CA ARG A 47 -7.60 -12.12 8.42
C ARG A 47 -6.92 -11.92 9.78
N MET A 48 -5.63 -11.61 9.83
CA MET A 48 -4.90 -11.35 11.07
C MET A 48 -5.49 -10.15 11.82
N LEU A 49 -5.78 -9.06 11.11
CA LEU A 49 -6.41 -7.87 11.69
C LEU A 49 -7.82 -8.16 12.21
N ALA A 50 -8.61 -8.99 11.51
CA ALA A 50 -9.91 -9.41 11.99
C ALA A 50 -9.81 -10.21 13.30
N HIS A 51 -8.85 -11.14 13.40
CA HIS A 51 -8.59 -11.88 14.64
C HIS A 51 -8.15 -10.95 15.79
N LEU A 52 -7.26 -10.00 15.52
CA LEU A 52 -6.82 -9.00 16.50
C LEU A 52 -7.98 -8.16 17.03
N LEU A 53 -8.84 -7.65 16.13
CA LEU A 53 -10.03 -6.87 16.49
C LEU A 53 -10.98 -7.69 17.37
N ASN A 54 -11.28 -8.94 16.96
CA ASN A 54 -12.15 -9.83 17.69
C ASN A 54 -11.60 -10.17 19.09
N ALA A 55 -10.29 -10.40 19.22
CA ALA A 55 -9.64 -10.63 20.52
C ALA A 55 -9.77 -9.42 21.45
N GLY A 56 -9.74 -8.20 20.90
CA GLY A 56 -10.00 -6.96 21.62
C GLY A 56 -11.48 -6.67 21.92
N GLY A 57 -12.40 -7.59 21.62
CA GLY A 57 -13.84 -7.41 21.81
C GLY A 57 -14.47 -6.39 20.86
N VAL A 58 -13.77 -6.01 19.79
CA VAL A 58 -14.26 -5.06 18.79
C VAL A 58 -14.55 -5.81 17.50
N GLY A 59 -15.81 -5.82 17.06
CA GLY A 59 -16.16 -6.44 15.78
C GLY A 59 -15.48 -5.76 14.58
N THR A 60 -15.32 -6.48 13.48
CA THR A 60 -14.93 -5.90 12.19
C THR A 60 -16.01 -4.94 11.70
N LYS A 61 -15.63 -3.78 11.14
CA LYS A 61 -16.61 -2.91 10.48
C LYS A 61 -16.91 -3.43 9.09
N ARG A 62 -18.20 -3.56 8.75
CA ARG A 62 -18.63 -3.60 7.35
C ARG A 62 -18.63 -2.17 6.81
N SER A 63 -17.78 -1.94 5.80
CA SER A 63 -17.70 -0.85 4.81
C SER A 63 -18.40 0.48 5.12
N HIS A 64 -17.65 1.58 5.17
CA HIS A 64 -18.21 2.94 5.04
C HIS A 64 -17.30 3.90 4.23
N TRP A 65 -17.85 4.33 3.08
CA TRP A 65 -17.62 5.50 2.21
C TRP A 65 -16.20 5.88 1.74
N SER A 66 -15.13 5.76 2.53
CA SER A 66 -13.76 5.95 2.00
C SER A 66 -13.31 4.78 1.11
N ASP A 67 -13.90 3.60 1.33
CA ASP A 67 -13.62 2.37 0.59
C ASP A 67 -14.04 2.49 -0.88
N THR A 68 -15.13 3.21 -1.16
CA THR A 68 -15.69 3.32 -2.52
C THR A 68 -14.76 4.07 -3.47
N VAL A 69 -14.06 5.12 -3.01
CA VAL A 69 -13.14 5.90 -3.84
C VAL A 69 -11.87 5.12 -4.14
N PHE A 70 -11.26 4.47 -3.13
CA PHE A 70 -10.07 3.64 -3.33
C PHE A 70 -10.34 2.40 -4.17
N VAL A 71 -11.47 1.73 -3.94
CA VAL A 71 -11.89 0.56 -4.75
C VAL A 71 -12.21 0.99 -6.18
N HIS A 72 -12.82 2.17 -6.40
CA HIS A 72 -13.02 2.67 -7.76
C HIS A 72 -11.74 3.14 -8.44
N LEU A 73 -10.79 3.74 -7.70
CA LEU A 73 -9.46 4.07 -8.23
C LEU A 73 -8.65 2.81 -8.60
N ARG A 74 -8.77 1.74 -7.80
CA ARG A 74 -8.17 0.41 -8.08
C ARG A 74 -8.83 -0.31 -9.26
N ARG A 75 -9.99 0.14 -9.78
CA ARG A 75 -10.66 -0.47 -10.95
C ARG A 75 -10.40 0.29 -12.25
N LEU A 76 -9.37 1.14 -12.27
CA LEU A 76 -9.00 1.93 -13.44
C LEU A 76 -8.10 1.13 -14.40
N MET A 77 -8.10 1.54 -15.67
CA MET A 77 -7.63 0.78 -16.84
C MET A 77 -6.20 0.21 -16.73
N GLY A 78 -6.10 -1.10 -16.48
CA GLY A 78 -4.92 -1.93 -16.70
C GLY A 78 -3.94 -2.04 -15.53
N LEU A 79 -3.17 -3.13 -15.53
CA LEU A 79 -2.27 -3.54 -14.44
C LEU A 79 -1.37 -2.41 -13.92
N ARG A 80 -0.83 -1.57 -14.81
CA ARG A 80 0.10 -0.51 -14.43
C ARG A 80 -0.54 0.52 -13.50
N LEU A 81 -1.76 0.96 -13.78
CA LEU A 81 -2.41 1.99 -12.97
C LEU A 81 -2.86 1.42 -11.63
N GLU A 82 -3.32 0.17 -11.62
CA GLU A 82 -3.62 -0.53 -10.37
C GLU A 82 -2.40 -0.65 -9.47
N LEU A 83 -1.27 -1.10 -10.02
CA LEU A 83 -0.02 -1.19 -9.27
C LEU A 83 0.44 0.17 -8.74
N MET A 84 0.24 1.26 -9.49
CA MET A 84 0.56 2.60 -9.00
C MET A 84 -0.27 3.00 -7.78
N VAL A 85 -1.58 2.71 -7.79
CA VAL A 85 -2.45 3.00 -6.64
C VAL A 85 -2.12 2.08 -5.46
N LEU A 86 -1.87 0.80 -5.73
CA LEU A 86 -1.47 -0.20 -4.74
C LEU A 86 -0.20 0.20 -4.01
N THR A 87 0.85 0.64 -4.71
CA THR A 87 2.12 1.01 -4.04
C THR A 87 1.97 2.20 -3.10
N ILE A 88 1.01 3.10 -3.34
CA ILE A 88 0.73 4.17 -2.36
C ILE A 88 0.16 3.54 -1.07
N ALA A 89 -0.75 2.58 -1.21
CA ALA A 89 -1.31 1.86 -0.07
C ALA A 89 -0.22 1.10 0.70
N GLU A 90 0.66 0.35 0.01
CA GLU A 90 1.73 -0.42 0.68
C GLU A 90 2.73 0.49 1.39
N VAL A 91 3.11 1.63 0.79
CA VAL A 91 4.02 2.57 1.45
C VAL A 91 3.38 3.18 2.71
N VAL A 92 2.07 3.45 2.67
CA VAL A 92 1.30 3.90 3.83
C VAL A 92 1.21 2.79 4.89
N ALA A 93 0.89 1.56 4.49
CA ALA A 93 0.83 0.38 5.34
C ALA A 93 2.18 0.13 6.03
N LEU A 94 3.27 0.11 5.27
CA LEU A 94 4.64 -0.05 5.79
C LEU A 94 4.96 0.97 6.90
N ARG A 95 4.65 2.25 6.70
CA ARG A 95 4.91 3.25 7.76
C ARG A 95 3.93 3.15 8.94
N TYR A 96 2.69 2.75 8.68
CA TYR A 96 1.65 2.60 9.69
C TYR A 96 1.91 1.39 10.60
N TYR A 97 2.16 0.20 10.03
CA TYR A 97 2.48 -1.01 10.79
C TYR A 97 3.80 -0.88 11.53
N ARG A 98 4.79 -0.15 10.98
CA ARG A 98 5.98 0.23 11.75
C ARG A 98 5.65 1.05 12.99
N ALA A 99 4.73 2.02 12.90
CA ALA A 99 4.29 2.77 14.08
C ALA A 99 3.64 1.86 15.13
N LEU A 100 2.84 0.87 14.69
CA LEU A 100 2.18 -0.08 15.58
C LEU A 100 3.17 -1.05 16.23
N ALA A 101 4.17 -1.54 15.49
CA ALA A 101 5.22 -2.41 16.00
C ALA A 101 6.11 -1.66 17.02
N ASP A 102 6.59 -0.47 16.66
CA ASP A 102 7.54 0.30 17.49
C ASP A 102 6.86 0.92 18.74
N GLY A 103 5.58 1.30 18.63
CA GLY A 103 4.86 2.08 19.65
C GLY A 103 3.62 1.39 20.24
N GLY A 104 3.34 0.14 19.85
CA GLY A 104 2.24 -0.65 20.39
C GLY A 104 2.38 -0.90 21.89
N ARG A 105 1.26 -1.20 22.56
CA ARG A 105 1.23 -1.51 24.00
C ARG A 105 0.74 -2.92 24.30
N ASP A 106 0.24 -3.60 23.29
CA ASP A 106 -0.31 -4.95 23.36
C ASP A 106 0.56 -5.87 22.52
N SER A 107 1.00 -6.99 23.09
CA SER A 107 1.94 -7.89 22.42
C SER A 107 1.32 -8.52 21.16
N VAL A 108 0.02 -8.81 21.15
CA VAL A 108 -0.66 -9.37 19.98
C VAL A 108 -0.75 -8.34 18.85
N LEU A 109 -1.01 -7.07 19.19
CA LEU A 109 -0.95 -5.96 18.22
C LEU A 109 0.44 -5.82 17.61
N ILE A 110 1.50 -5.88 18.44
CA ILE A 110 2.89 -5.77 17.97
C ILE A 110 3.21 -6.95 17.05
N ASP A 111 2.94 -8.19 17.48
CA ASP A 111 3.22 -9.40 16.70
C ASP A 111 2.50 -9.41 15.34
N VAL A 112 1.24 -8.95 15.30
CA VAL A 112 0.48 -8.83 14.05
C VAL A 112 1.06 -7.73 13.17
N ALA A 113 1.42 -6.57 13.75
CA ALA A 113 2.00 -5.47 13.01
C ALA A 113 3.38 -5.82 12.43
N GLU A 114 4.24 -6.52 13.17
CA GLU A 114 5.55 -6.97 12.71
C GLU A 114 5.44 -7.96 11.55
N ARG A 115 4.52 -8.93 11.64
CA ARG A 115 4.27 -9.88 10.55
C ARG A 115 3.84 -9.19 9.26
N ILE A 116 2.84 -8.31 9.35
CA ILE A 116 2.38 -7.57 8.17
C ILE A 116 3.53 -6.69 7.65
N LEU A 117 4.22 -5.97 8.54
CA LEU A 117 5.33 -5.11 8.16
C LEU A 117 6.44 -5.86 7.40
N ASP A 118 6.72 -7.11 7.75
CA ASP A 118 7.72 -7.92 7.06
C ASP A 118 7.28 -8.32 5.65
N ASP A 119 5.99 -8.57 5.43
CA ASP A 119 5.43 -8.82 4.09
C ASP A 119 5.49 -7.52 3.24
N GLU A 120 5.09 -6.38 3.81
CA GLU A 120 5.11 -5.06 3.15
C GLU A 120 6.49 -4.63 2.65
N ARG A 121 7.55 -5.00 3.38
CA ARG A 121 8.95 -4.73 2.98
C ARG A 121 9.30 -5.38 1.63
N HIS A 122 8.61 -6.46 1.25
CA HIS A 122 8.83 -7.17 -0.01
C HIS A 122 7.87 -6.71 -1.11
N HIS A 123 6.65 -6.30 -0.76
CA HIS A 123 5.64 -5.83 -1.71
C HIS A 123 6.04 -4.54 -2.42
N VAL A 124 6.51 -3.52 -1.68
CA VAL A 124 6.92 -2.23 -2.27
C VAL A 124 8.01 -2.42 -3.34
N PRO A 125 9.12 -3.15 -3.09
CA PRO A 125 10.11 -3.44 -4.14
C PRO A 125 9.55 -4.28 -5.30
N PHE A 126 8.67 -5.24 -5.04
CA PHE A 126 8.04 -6.04 -6.09
C PHE A 126 7.25 -5.15 -7.06
N GLN A 127 6.37 -4.31 -6.54
CA GLN A 127 5.55 -3.40 -7.33
C GLN A 127 6.42 -2.35 -8.05
N GLY A 128 7.44 -1.80 -7.38
CA GLY A 128 8.41 -0.89 -7.99
C GLY A 128 9.13 -1.50 -9.19
N ARG A 129 9.54 -2.77 -9.12
CA ARG A 129 10.14 -3.49 -10.26
C ARG A 129 9.16 -3.69 -11.40
N ARG A 130 7.92 -4.13 -11.12
CA ARG A 130 6.88 -4.32 -12.15
C ARG A 130 6.50 -3.01 -12.84
N LEU A 131 6.37 -1.92 -12.08
CA LEU A 131 6.08 -0.60 -12.62
C LEU A 131 7.23 -0.09 -13.50
N ARG A 132 8.49 -0.27 -13.09
CA ARG A 132 9.64 0.08 -13.93
C ARG A 132 9.58 -0.62 -15.29
N ILE A 133 9.28 -1.93 -15.31
CA ILE A 133 9.08 -2.69 -16.56
C ILE A 133 7.90 -2.10 -17.36
N GLY A 134 6.77 -1.83 -16.71
CA GLY A 134 5.58 -1.24 -17.34
C GLY A 134 5.75 0.18 -17.88
N PHE A 135 6.81 0.89 -17.49
CA PHE A 135 7.16 2.21 -18.02
C PHE A 135 8.31 2.18 -19.04
N HIS A 136 8.90 1.01 -19.33
CA HIS A 136 10.08 0.90 -20.21
C HIS A 136 9.84 1.48 -21.61
N ALA A 137 8.69 1.18 -22.23
CA ALA A 137 8.34 1.70 -23.56
C ALA A 137 7.73 3.12 -23.54
N THR A 138 7.62 3.76 -22.36
CA THR A 138 6.98 5.07 -22.24
C THR A 138 7.99 6.20 -22.53
N PRO A 139 7.68 7.16 -23.41
CA PRO A 139 8.58 8.28 -23.70
C PRO A 139 8.95 9.10 -22.45
N ALA A 140 10.17 9.64 -22.42
CA ALA A 140 10.69 10.38 -21.26
C ALA A 140 9.80 11.56 -20.79
N PRO A 141 9.19 12.39 -21.68
CA PRO A 141 8.27 13.44 -21.24
C PRO A 141 7.04 12.87 -20.53
N ALA A 142 6.45 11.79 -21.04
CA ALA A 142 5.30 11.13 -20.43
C ALA A 142 5.66 10.48 -19.08
N ARG A 143 6.86 9.87 -18.96
CA ARG A 143 7.39 9.37 -17.68
C ARG A 143 7.50 10.48 -16.64
N LYS A 144 8.01 11.66 -17.03
CA LYS A 144 8.12 12.81 -16.13
C LYS A 144 6.75 13.30 -15.67
N VAL A 145 5.78 13.45 -16.58
CA VAL A 145 4.41 13.84 -16.22
C VAL A 145 3.80 12.83 -15.25
N MET A 146 3.93 11.53 -15.55
CA MET A 146 3.38 10.48 -14.70
C MET A 146 4.02 10.44 -13.31
N ARG A 147 5.34 10.63 -13.22
CA ARG A 147 6.06 10.74 -11.95
C ARG A 147 5.48 11.84 -11.07
N GLU A 148 5.23 13.02 -11.64
CA GLU A 148 4.72 14.16 -10.88
C GLU A 148 3.25 13.97 -10.48
N LEU A 149 2.40 13.46 -11.38
CA LEU A 149 1.01 13.13 -11.06
C LEU A 149 0.92 12.09 -9.94
N TRP A 150 1.75 11.05 -10.01
CA TRP A 150 1.76 10.00 -8.99
C TRP A 150 2.26 10.52 -7.64
N ARG A 151 3.28 11.39 -7.64
CA ARG A 151 3.74 12.08 -6.41
C ARG A 151 2.63 12.91 -5.77
N LEU A 152 1.90 13.69 -6.56
CA LEU A 152 0.80 14.51 -6.04
C LEU A 152 -0.32 13.65 -5.45
N MET A 153 -0.69 12.56 -6.14
CA MET A 153 -1.67 11.60 -5.64
C MET A 153 -1.23 10.96 -4.32
N ALA A 154 0.03 10.51 -4.25
CA ALA A 154 0.58 9.91 -3.03
C ALA A 154 0.57 10.89 -1.86
N VAL A 155 1.02 12.13 -2.06
CA VAL A 155 0.99 13.18 -1.01
C VAL A 155 -0.45 13.42 -0.52
N ALA A 156 -1.42 13.50 -1.43
CA ALA A 156 -2.82 13.70 -1.06
C ALA A 156 -3.33 12.53 -0.19
N VAL A 157 -3.07 11.29 -0.58
CA VAL A 157 -3.44 10.09 0.20
C VAL A 157 -2.77 10.09 1.57
N ILE A 158 -1.46 10.33 1.61
CA ILE A 158 -0.67 10.35 2.86
C ILE A 158 -1.23 11.38 3.84
N VAL A 159 -1.60 12.57 3.36
CA VAL A 159 -2.23 13.62 4.19
C VAL A 159 -3.57 13.14 4.74
N VAL A 160 -4.43 12.57 3.91
CA VAL A 160 -5.74 12.05 4.34
C VAL A 160 -5.57 11.00 5.44
N VAL A 161 -4.67 10.03 5.22
CA VAL A 161 -4.41 8.95 6.19
C VAL A 161 -3.82 9.51 7.49
N ALA A 162 -2.86 10.44 7.42
CA ALA A 162 -2.27 11.05 8.61
C ALA A 162 -3.31 11.80 9.46
N VAL A 163 -4.27 12.48 8.81
CA VAL A 163 -5.35 13.17 9.52
C VAL A 163 -6.29 12.17 10.18
N ASP A 164 -6.79 11.21 9.42
CA ASP A 164 -7.81 10.23 9.83
C ASP A 164 -7.29 9.25 10.89
N HIS A 165 -6.05 8.81 10.77
CA HIS A 165 -5.40 7.86 11.69
C HIS A 165 -4.56 8.55 12.79
N GLY A 166 -4.51 9.88 12.81
CA GLY A 166 -3.72 10.66 13.76
C GLY A 166 -3.87 10.30 15.24
N PRO A 167 -5.08 10.02 15.77
CA PRO A 167 -5.24 9.56 17.15
C PRO A 167 -4.60 8.19 17.43
N ALA A 168 -4.61 7.27 16.47
CA ALA A 168 -3.94 5.98 16.61
C ALA A 168 -2.42 6.12 16.52
N LEU A 169 -1.92 6.91 15.56
CA LEU A 169 -0.50 7.23 15.44
C LEU A 169 0.06 7.87 16.72
N ARG A 170 -0.67 8.84 17.28
CA ARG A 170 -0.28 9.50 18.54
C ARG A 170 -0.24 8.53 19.72
N ALA A 171 -1.16 7.56 19.77
CA ALA A 171 -1.14 6.53 20.82
C ALA A 171 0.12 5.65 20.75
N CYS A 172 0.71 5.54 19.56
CA CYS A 172 1.99 4.88 19.29
C CYS A 172 3.20 5.83 19.33
N GLY A 173 3.04 7.06 19.84
CA GLY A 173 4.14 8.03 19.93
C GLY A 173 4.51 8.73 18.63
N VAL A 174 3.83 8.45 17.52
CA VAL A 174 4.14 9.02 16.20
C VAL A 174 3.26 10.25 15.93
N SER A 175 3.89 11.37 15.58
CA SER A 175 3.13 12.56 15.19
C SER A 175 2.62 12.46 13.75
N ARG A 176 1.54 13.18 13.42
CA ARG A 176 1.05 13.24 12.02
C ARG A 176 2.12 13.75 11.05
N ARG A 177 2.93 14.73 11.49
CA ARG A 177 3.98 15.34 10.66
C ARG A 177 5.11 14.36 10.36
N GLU A 178 5.54 13.64 11.38
CA GLU A 178 6.54 12.57 11.27
C GLU A 178 6.05 11.46 10.34
N PHE A 179 4.82 10.97 10.55
CA PHE A 179 4.21 9.99 9.65
C PHE A 179 4.20 10.46 8.19
N MET A 180 3.75 11.70 7.93
CA MET A 180 3.73 12.24 6.57
C MET A 180 5.13 12.34 5.97
N ALA A 181 6.09 12.89 6.72
CA ALA A 181 7.46 13.09 6.23
C ALA A 181 8.13 11.76 5.88
N ASP A 182 8.03 10.77 6.76
CA ASP A 182 8.61 9.44 6.56
C ASP A 182 7.94 8.72 5.37
N THR A 183 6.61 8.77 5.29
CA THR A 183 5.86 8.10 4.22
C THR A 183 6.16 8.73 2.85
N VAL A 184 6.27 10.06 2.78
CA VAL A 184 6.70 10.76 1.56
C VAL A 184 8.14 10.39 1.19
N LEU A 185 9.04 10.28 2.16
CA LEU A 185 10.43 9.88 1.91
C LEU A 185 10.51 8.46 1.35
N ILE A 186 9.78 7.51 1.93
CA ILE A 186 9.68 6.13 1.40
C ILE A 186 9.16 6.16 -0.05
N PHE A 187 8.10 6.93 -0.30
CA PHE A 187 7.50 7.03 -1.64
C PHE A 187 8.45 7.68 -2.66
N CYS A 188 9.27 8.66 -2.26
CA CYS A 188 10.32 9.20 -3.12
C CYS A 188 11.32 8.10 -3.57
N GLY A 189 11.69 7.17 -2.68
CA GLY A 189 12.50 6.01 -3.05
C GLY A 189 11.83 5.08 -4.07
N VAL A 190 10.51 4.94 -4.01
CA VAL A 190 9.72 4.24 -5.03
C VAL A 190 9.76 4.98 -6.36
N LEU A 191 9.55 6.30 -6.36
CA LEU A 191 9.63 7.12 -7.58
C LEU A 191 10.99 6.97 -8.26
N ASP A 192 12.06 6.98 -7.46
CA ASP A 192 13.41 6.84 -7.99
C ASP A 192 13.65 5.44 -8.55
N THR A 193 13.11 4.39 -7.92
CA THR A 193 13.15 3.01 -8.45
C THR A 193 12.39 2.86 -9.77
N VAL A 194 11.20 3.44 -9.88
CA VAL A 194 10.34 3.29 -11.07
C VAL A 194 10.82 4.16 -12.23
N PHE A 195 11.26 5.39 -11.94
CA PHE A 195 11.62 6.38 -12.94
C PHE A 195 13.13 6.66 -13.03
N VAL A 196 13.99 5.70 -12.63
CA VAL A 196 15.45 5.78 -12.85
C VAL A 196 15.71 6.28 -14.27
N PRO A 197 16.49 7.36 -14.47
CA PRO A 197 16.89 7.79 -15.79
C PRO A 197 17.63 6.65 -16.47
N ASP A 198 17.25 6.31 -17.71
CA ASP A 198 18.05 5.38 -18.50
C ASP A 198 19.45 5.99 -18.63
N ARG A 199 20.45 5.32 -18.05
CA ARG A 199 21.84 5.67 -18.31
C ARG A 199 22.04 5.46 -19.81
N ARG A 200 22.07 6.55 -20.58
CA ARG A 200 22.38 6.49 -22.00
C ARG A 200 23.72 5.76 -22.13
N THR A 201 23.71 4.56 -22.69
CA THR A 201 24.89 4.00 -23.36
C THR A 201 25.28 5.03 -24.41
N SER A 202 26.39 5.70 -24.12
CA SER A 202 27.06 6.64 -25.04
C SER A 202 27.80 5.85 -26.10
#